data_AF-A0A2G5EGC4-F1
#
_entry.id   AF-A0A2G5EGC4-F1
#
_cell.length_a   1.000
_cell.length_b   1.000
_cell.length_c   1.000
_cell.angle_alpha   90.00
_cell.angle_beta   90.00
_cell.angle_gamma   90.00
#
_symmetry.space_group_name_H-M   'P 1'
#
loop_
_entity.id
_entity.type
_entity.pdbx_description
1 polymer ?
#
loop_
_entity_poly.entity_id
_entity_poly.type
_entity_poly.pdbx_seq_one_letter_code
_entity_poly.pdbx_strand_id
1 'polypeptide(L)'
;MILTQLVGLCIFLIKALNPCLKCLDLKIHSHYCIVDGTLSVIGHSAGGWLARVYMEEFGISDISLLLTLGTPHRPPPKGLPGVIDQTRGLLTYVERYCSKAVYTPQLKYVCIAGRYIKGARFFGNSKPTSQSPVTVESDQTMTEVAVLDKVLIENGESITDVNVIDNTQKSASTANTARARFIGQGYKQVCGQADVWGDGVVPEVSAHLDGALNVTLDGVYHSPVGSDDVLRPWYGSPAVVEKWIHYLLS
;
A
#
# COMPACT_ATOMS: atom_id res chain seq x y z
N MET A 1 -3.06 5.51 27.16
CA MET A 1 -2.41 4.42 27.92
C MET A 1 -2.09 3.21 27.06
N ILE A 2 -3.05 2.51 26.44
CA ILE A 2 -2.72 1.33 25.60
C ILE A 2 -1.99 1.70 24.31
N LEU A 3 -2.42 2.78 23.64
CA LEU A 3 -1.72 3.31 22.45
C LEU A 3 -0.32 3.84 22.81
N THR A 4 -0.21 4.55 23.93
CA THR A 4 1.05 5.04 24.51
C THR A 4 2.01 3.91 24.90
N GLN A 5 1.49 2.75 25.32
CA GLN A 5 2.31 1.56 25.60
C GLN A 5 2.72 0.79 24.34
N LEU A 6 1.85 0.67 23.33
CA LEU A 6 2.19 0.05 22.04
C LEU A 6 3.21 0.90 21.26
N VAL A 7 3.01 2.21 21.25
CA VAL A 7 3.95 3.20 20.69
C VAL A 7 5.22 3.24 21.54
N GLY A 8 5.10 3.25 22.87
CA GLY A 8 6.24 3.18 23.80
C GLY A 8 7.08 1.91 23.67
N LEU A 9 6.48 0.74 23.42
CA LEU A 9 7.21 -0.53 23.23
C LEU A 9 7.89 -0.59 21.85
N CYS A 10 7.25 -0.05 20.80
CA CYS A 10 7.90 0.13 19.49
C CYS A 10 9.07 1.11 19.56
N ILE A 11 9.00 2.13 20.43
CA ILE A 11 9.99 3.21 20.54
C ILE A 11 11.13 2.89 21.52
N PHE A 12 10.92 2.09 22.57
CA PHE A 12 12.01 1.64 23.45
C PHE A 12 13.07 0.83 22.68
N LEU A 13 12.66 0.15 21.60
CA LEU A 13 13.56 -0.50 20.65
C LEU A 13 14.34 0.50 19.77
N ILE A 14 13.81 1.70 19.52
CA ILE A 14 14.44 2.75 18.69
C ILE A 14 15.55 3.50 19.45
N LYS A 15 15.37 3.79 20.74
CA LYS A 15 16.40 4.48 21.55
C LYS A 15 17.56 3.58 22.00
N ALA A 16 17.35 2.26 22.09
CA ALA A 16 18.36 1.32 22.57
C ALA A 16 19.35 0.84 21.50
N LEU A 17 19.21 1.27 20.23
CA LEU A 17 20.00 0.75 19.10
C LEU A 17 20.77 1.87 18.38
N ASN A 18 21.92 2.25 18.96
CA ASN A 18 23.11 2.68 18.21
C ASN A 18 24.34 2.36 19.10
N PRO A 19 25.41 1.74 18.59
CA PRO A 19 26.02 1.98 17.28
C PRO A 19 26.15 0.71 16.41
N CYS A 20 26.14 0.88 15.09
CA CYS A 20 26.37 -0.17 14.07
C CYS A 20 25.23 -1.18 13.87
N LEU A 21 24.38 -0.88 12.89
CA LEU A 21 23.68 -1.81 12.00
C LEU A 21 23.42 -3.22 12.55
N LYS A 22 22.24 -3.46 13.13
CA LYS A 22 21.61 -4.78 13.09
C LYS A 22 20.10 -4.66 12.89
N CYS A 23 19.65 -5.22 11.78
CA CYS A 23 18.27 -5.53 11.41
C CYS A 23 17.38 -5.78 12.63
N LEU A 24 16.28 -5.05 12.75
CA LEU A 24 15.19 -5.44 13.63
C LEU A 24 13.89 -5.50 12.84
N ASP A 25 13.48 -6.75 12.61
CA ASP A 25 12.23 -7.17 12.00
C ASP A 25 11.08 -6.99 12.99
N LEU A 26 10.09 -6.15 12.63
CA LEU A 26 8.79 -6.14 13.29
C LEU A 26 7.70 -5.57 12.39
N LYS A 27 7.54 -6.08 11.15
CA LYS A 27 6.35 -5.90 10.25
C LYS A 27 5.71 -4.49 10.15
N ILE A 28 6.47 -3.44 10.47
CA ILE A 28 6.18 -2.01 10.29
C ILE A 28 7.54 -1.45 9.87
N HIS A 29 7.79 -1.39 8.56
CA HIS A 29 9.10 -1.01 8.04
C HIS A 29 9.30 0.50 8.17
N SER A 30 9.88 0.93 9.30
CA SER A 30 10.46 2.26 9.44
C SER A 30 11.98 2.15 9.48
N HIS A 31 12.67 2.80 8.54
CA HIS A 31 14.13 2.85 8.47
C HIS A 31 14.62 4.28 8.72
N TYR A 32 15.87 4.44 9.10
CA TYR A 32 16.48 5.76 9.25
C TYR A 32 17.90 5.81 8.71
N CYS A 33 18.32 6.99 8.29
CA CYS A 33 19.72 7.29 7.97
C CYS A 33 20.11 8.67 8.51
N ILE A 34 21.38 8.85 8.86
CA ILE A 34 21.90 10.14 9.32
C ILE A 34 22.65 10.79 8.16
N VAL A 35 22.22 11.99 7.79
CA VAL A 35 22.86 12.82 6.76
C VAL A 35 23.12 14.19 7.37
N ASP A 36 24.37 14.65 7.33
CA ASP A 36 24.82 15.92 7.91
C ASP A 36 24.43 16.13 9.39
N GLY A 37 24.40 15.04 10.16
CA GLY A 37 24.04 15.07 11.58
C GLY A 37 22.55 15.13 11.88
N THR A 38 21.69 15.08 10.86
CA THR A 38 20.23 15.04 10.99
C THR A 38 19.66 13.69 10.55
N LEU A 39 18.55 13.29 11.16
CA LEU A 39 17.85 12.03 10.94
C LEU A 39 16.86 12.15 9.77
N SER A 40 16.99 11.27 8.80
CA SER A 40 15.96 10.99 7.81
C SER A 40 15.17 9.76 8.24
N VAL A 41 13.84 9.87 8.28
CA VAL A 41 12.92 8.78 8.61
C VAL A 41 12.23 8.30 7.35
N ILE A 42 12.26 6.99 7.10
CA ILE A 42 11.56 6.35 6.00
C ILE A 42 10.43 5.52 6.59
N GLY A 43 9.18 5.80 6.23
CA GLY A 43 8.01 5.03 6.66
C GLY A 43 7.31 4.36 5.48
N HIS A 44 7.23 3.04 5.48
CA HIS A 44 6.46 2.30 4.48
C HIS A 44 5.08 1.91 5.03
N SER A 45 4.04 2.08 4.21
CA SER A 45 2.67 1.70 4.57
C SER A 45 2.28 2.32 5.92
N ALA A 46 1.95 1.51 6.93
CA ALA A 46 1.62 2.00 8.28
C ALA A 46 2.76 2.76 8.98
N GLY A 47 4.02 2.47 8.64
CA GLY A 47 5.18 3.12 9.23
C GLY A 47 5.21 4.63 9.02
N GLY A 48 4.67 5.14 7.90
CA GLY A 48 4.68 6.58 7.62
C GLY A 48 3.74 7.39 8.52
N TRP A 49 2.52 6.91 8.80
CA TRP A 49 1.64 7.62 9.73
C TRP A 49 2.05 7.40 11.19
N LEU A 50 2.70 6.28 11.52
CA LEU A 50 3.33 6.10 12.84
C LEU A 50 4.50 7.05 13.05
N ALA A 51 5.32 7.29 12.02
CA ALA A 51 6.39 8.29 12.07
C ALA A 51 5.84 9.70 12.32
N ARG A 52 4.67 10.05 11.76
CA ARG A 52 4.01 11.33 12.06
C ARG A 52 3.58 11.43 13.53
N VAL A 53 3.06 10.35 14.11
CA VAL A 53 2.74 10.31 15.56
C VAL A 53 4.01 10.48 16.39
N TYR A 54 5.09 9.79 16.02
CA TYR A 54 6.38 9.92 16.68
C TYR A 54 6.90 11.36 16.67
N MET A 55 6.90 12.01 15.50
CA MET A 55 7.36 13.39 15.33
C MET A 55 6.53 14.38 16.17
N GLU A 56 5.23 14.13 16.32
CA GLU A 56 4.35 14.94 17.16
C GLU A 56 4.60 14.72 18.66
N GLU A 57 4.82 13.47 19.10
CA GLU A 57 4.96 13.13 20.53
C GLU A 57 6.38 13.40 21.06
N PHE A 58 7.41 13.21 20.24
CA PHE A 58 8.82 13.26 20.65
C PHE A 58 9.59 14.44 20.04
N GLY A 59 8.96 15.20 19.14
CA GLY A 59 9.56 16.35 18.48
C GLY A 59 10.34 16.00 17.21
N ILE A 60 10.77 17.06 16.53
CA ILE A 60 11.39 17.01 15.18
C ILE A 60 12.79 17.61 15.14
N SER A 61 13.37 18.01 16.28
CA SER A 61 14.61 18.79 16.33
C SER A 61 15.79 18.15 15.60
N ASP A 62 15.87 16.81 15.65
CA ASP A 62 16.92 16.03 15.00
C ASP A 62 16.47 15.43 13.67
N ILE A 63 15.25 15.74 13.19
CA ILE A 63 14.67 15.14 11.98
C ILE A 63 14.62 16.18 10.87
N SER A 64 15.28 15.89 9.75
CA SER A 64 15.28 16.75 8.56
C SER A 64 14.35 16.24 7.46
N LEU A 65 13.99 14.95 7.47
CA LEU A 65 13.19 14.33 6.42
C LEU A 65 12.25 13.25 6.98
N LEU A 66 11.00 13.27 6.54
CA LEU A 66 10.11 12.12 6.53
C LEU A 66 9.80 11.72 5.08
N LEU A 67 10.33 10.59 4.64
CA LEU A 67 10.02 9.96 3.37
C LEU A 67 9.01 8.83 3.59
N THR A 68 7.90 8.82 2.85
CA THR A 68 6.89 7.76 2.94
C THR A 68 6.73 6.99 1.64
N LEU A 69 6.51 5.68 1.76
CA LEU A 69 6.35 4.75 0.65
C LEU A 69 4.97 4.09 0.77
N GLY A 70 4.03 4.47 -0.09
CA GLY A 70 2.67 3.91 -0.11
C GLY A 70 1.94 4.04 1.22
N THR A 71 2.13 5.14 1.97
CA THR A 71 1.50 5.34 3.28
C THR A 71 0.10 5.94 3.16
N PRO A 72 -0.97 5.33 3.68
CA PRO A 72 -2.29 5.98 3.72
C PRO A 72 -2.28 7.09 4.79
N HIS A 73 -2.37 8.35 4.37
CA HIS A 73 -2.25 9.50 5.28
C HIS A 73 -3.57 10.04 5.82
N ARG A 74 -4.69 9.73 5.15
CA ARG A 74 -6.02 10.26 5.47
C ARG A 74 -6.97 9.12 5.87
N PRO A 75 -7.87 9.33 6.84
CA PRO A 75 -8.90 8.35 7.17
C PRO A 75 -9.89 8.18 6.01
N PRO A 76 -10.57 7.03 5.92
CA PRO A 76 -11.67 6.88 4.98
C PRO A 76 -12.82 7.85 5.32
N PRO A 77 -13.61 8.31 4.33
CA PRO A 77 -14.74 9.20 4.59
C PRO A 77 -15.79 8.54 5.50
N LYS A 78 -16.29 9.29 6.47
CA LYS A 78 -17.26 8.80 7.46
C LYS A 78 -18.62 8.55 6.82
N GLY A 79 -19.31 7.51 7.31
CA GLY A 79 -20.70 7.23 6.93
C GLY A 79 -20.88 6.65 5.52
N LEU A 80 -19.80 6.29 4.82
CA LEU A 80 -19.91 5.63 3.52
C LEU A 80 -20.40 4.18 3.66
N PRO A 81 -21.46 3.77 2.95
CA PRO A 81 -21.98 2.40 3.02
C PRO A 81 -20.93 1.34 2.63
N GLY A 82 -20.77 0.36 3.52
CA GLY A 82 -19.84 -0.77 3.34
C GLY A 82 -18.36 -0.39 3.48
N VAL A 83 -18.03 0.79 4.03
CA VAL A 83 -16.67 1.19 4.38
C VAL A 83 -16.51 1.06 5.89
N ILE A 84 -15.52 0.27 6.30
CA ILE A 84 -15.14 0.08 7.70
C ILE A 84 -13.71 0.58 7.85
N ASP A 85 -13.50 1.53 8.77
CA ASP A 85 -12.17 2.03 9.10
C ASP A 85 -11.33 0.91 9.76
N GLN A 86 -10.45 0.30 8.96
CA GLN A 86 -9.53 -0.76 9.39
C GLN A 86 -8.51 -0.28 10.43
N THR A 87 -8.25 1.02 10.47
CA THR A 87 -7.35 1.63 11.44
C THR A 87 -8.04 1.93 12.77
N ARG A 88 -9.35 1.67 12.87
CA ARG A 88 -10.16 1.88 14.08
C ARG A 88 -10.02 3.31 14.65
N GLY A 89 -9.95 4.31 13.77
CA GLY A 89 -9.83 5.72 14.12
C GLY A 89 -8.40 6.25 14.23
N LEU A 90 -7.36 5.42 14.05
CA LEU A 90 -5.98 5.89 14.15
C LEU A 90 -5.65 6.95 13.10
N LEU A 91 -6.06 6.79 11.84
CA LEU A 91 -5.82 7.84 10.84
C LEU A 91 -6.64 9.10 11.10
N THR A 92 -7.81 8.99 11.74
CA THR A 92 -8.57 10.16 12.21
C THR A 92 -7.82 10.88 13.33
N TYR A 93 -7.15 10.14 14.22
CA TYR A 93 -6.30 10.71 15.25
C TYR A 93 -5.09 11.43 14.63
N VAL A 94 -4.37 10.79 13.70
CA VAL A 94 -3.22 11.40 13.01
C VAL A 94 -3.64 12.67 12.27
N GLU A 95 -4.74 12.66 11.53
CA GLU A 95 -5.23 13.83 10.81
C GLU A 95 -5.57 15.00 11.76
N ARG A 96 -6.09 14.70 12.95
CA ARG A 96 -6.54 15.73 13.91
C ARG A 96 -5.42 16.31 14.76
N TYR A 97 -4.44 15.49 15.14
CA TYR A 97 -3.48 15.83 16.18
C TYR A 97 -2.05 15.99 15.69
N CYS A 98 -1.66 15.34 14.57
CA CYS A 98 -0.33 15.53 14.03
C CYS A 98 -0.26 16.81 13.19
N SER A 99 0.87 17.49 13.29
CA SER A 99 1.23 18.62 12.44
C SER A 99 1.05 18.29 10.95
N LYS A 100 0.67 19.33 10.18
CA LYS A 100 0.57 19.22 8.72
C LYS A 100 1.94 18.97 8.11
N ALA A 101 1.97 18.28 6.98
CA ALA A 101 3.24 18.10 6.26
C ALA A 101 3.78 19.45 5.78
N VAL A 102 5.10 19.53 5.73
CA VAL A 102 5.84 20.70 5.27
C VAL A 102 6.97 20.27 4.34
N TYR A 103 7.36 21.15 3.42
CA TYR A 103 8.52 20.95 2.57
C TYR A 103 9.37 22.21 2.61
N THR A 104 10.22 22.28 3.63
CA THR A 104 11.07 23.43 3.98
C THR A 104 12.55 23.00 4.07
N PRO A 105 13.50 23.95 4.11
CA PRO A 105 14.91 23.59 4.29
C PRO A 105 15.20 22.86 5.61
N GLN A 106 14.42 23.10 6.66
CA GLN A 106 14.62 22.50 8.00
C GLN A 106 13.96 21.12 8.12
N LEU A 107 12.79 20.95 7.51
CA LEU A 107 12.04 19.70 7.54
C LEU A 107 11.32 19.49 6.22
N LYS A 108 11.53 18.31 5.64
CA LYS A 108 10.93 17.88 4.37
C LYS A 108 10.03 16.68 4.58
N TYR A 109 8.87 16.71 3.94
CA TYR A 109 8.01 15.54 3.76
C TYR A 109 8.05 15.16 2.28
N VAL A 110 8.46 13.92 1.99
CA VAL A 110 8.42 13.35 0.65
C VAL A 110 7.48 12.15 0.68
N CYS A 111 6.39 12.19 -0.08
CA CYS A 111 5.38 11.13 -0.10
C CYS A 111 5.36 10.46 -1.47
N ILE A 112 5.73 9.19 -1.48
CA ILE A 112 5.88 8.40 -2.72
C ILE A 112 4.72 7.42 -2.82
N ALA A 113 3.97 7.54 -3.90
CA ALA A 113 2.86 6.67 -4.25
C ALA A 113 3.22 5.78 -5.44
N GLY A 114 2.88 4.50 -5.37
CA GLY A 114 2.95 3.58 -6.49
C GLY A 114 1.65 3.61 -7.30
N ARG A 115 1.77 3.53 -8.63
CA ARG A 115 0.65 3.43 -9.57
C ARG A 115 0.76 2.12 -10.36
N TYR A 116 0.44 1.02 -9.70
CA TYR A 116 0.53 -0.32 -10.29
C TYR A 116 -0.76 -0.76 -10.99
N ILE A 117 -1.91 -0.57 -10.34
CA ILE A 117 -3.20 -1.03 -10.86
C ILE A 117 -4.33 -0.09 -10.49
N LYS A 118 -5.24 0.12 -11.45
CA LYS A 118 -6.50 0.82 -11.23
C LYS A 118 -7.54 -0.18 -10.70
N GLY A 119 -8.11 0.14 -9.54
CA GLY A 119 -9.22 -0.63 -9.00
C GLY A 119 -10.48 -0.51 -9.86
N ALA A 120 -11.44 -1.40 -9.63
CA ALA A 120 -12.74 -1.38 -10.28
C ALA A 120 -13.87 -1.59 -9.27
N ARG A 121 -15.05 -1.05 -9.58
CA ARG A 121 -16.27 -1.29 -8.79
C ARG A 121 -16.75 -2.73 -9.00
N PHE A 122 -17.31 -3.36 -7.96
CA PHE A 122 -18.19 -4.51 -8.18
C PHE A 122 -19.43 -4.01 -8.94
N PHE A 123 -19.90 -4.78 -9.93
CA PHE A 123 -21.14 -4.45 -10.61
C PHE A 123 -22.26 -4.39 -9.57
N GLY A 124 -22.88 -3.22 -9.41
CA GLY A 124 -24.15 -3.11 -8.69
C GLY A 124 -25.28 -3.56 -9.61
N ASN A 125 -26.25 -4.31 -9.07
CA ASN A 125 -27.46 -4.76 -9.76
C ASN A 125 -28.01 -3.69 -10.72
N SER A 126 -27.85 -3.90 -12.03
CA SER A 126 -28.82 -3.38 -12.99
C SER A 126 -30.16 -4.06 -12.71
N LYS A 127 -31.23 -3.26 -12.64
CA LYS A 127 -32.63 -3.59 -12.31
C LYS A 127 -33.13 -5.00 -12.74
N PRO A 128 -34.10 -5.58 -12.00
CA PRO A 128 -34.59 -6.93 -12.26
C PRO A 128 -35.44 -6.95 -13.54
N THR A 129 -34.99 -7.69 -14.54
CA THR A 129 -35.91 -8.21 -15.56
C THR A 129 -36.76 -9.27 -14.88
N SER A 130 -38.06 -9.01 -14.84
CA SER A 130 -39.06 -9.86 -14.24
C SER A 130 -39.02 -11.26 -14.84
N GLN A 131 -38.65 -12.25 -14.02
CA GLN A 131 -39.16 -13.63 -14.05
C GLN A 131 -38.55 -14.41 -12.86
N SER A 132 -39.41 -14.82 -11.94
CA SER A 132 -39.13 -15.77 -10.85
C SER A 132 -39.96 -17.04 -11.10
N PRO A 133 -39.72 -18.19 -10.43
CA PRO A 133 -38.59 -18.57 -9.57
C PRO A 133 -38.01 -19.97 -9.91
N VAL A 134 -36.73 -20.22 -9.59
CA VAL A 134 -36.30 -21.56 -9.16
C VAL A 134 -35.37 -21.40 -7.95
N THR A 135 -35.85 -21.91 -6.82
CA THR A 135 -35.13 -22.10 -5.55
C THR A 135 -34.15 -23.25 -5.65
N VAL A 136 -32.89 -23.05 -5.23
CA VAL A 136 -32.09 -24.06 -4.53
C VAL A 136 -31.20 -23.35 -3.50
N GLU A 137 -31.13 -23.96 -2.32
CA GLU A 137 -30.58 -23.49 -1.06
C GLU A 137 -29.06 -23.26 -1.05
N SER A 138 -28.65 -22.57 0.01
CA SER A 138 -27.29 -22.21 0.40
C SER A 138 -26.35 -23.41 0.56
N ASP A 139 -25.08 -23.22 0.23
CA ASP A 139 -24.06 -23.65 1.17
C ASP A 139 -22.82 -22.75 1.16
N GLN A 140 -22.30 -22.51 2.35
CA GLN A 140 -21.11 -21.72 2.63
C GLN A 140 -19.86 -22.57 2.37
N THR A 141 -18.88 -22.06 1.62
CA THR A 141 -17.46 -22.36 1.89
C THR A 141 -16.58 -21.28 1.28
N MET A 142 -16.01 -20.45 2.16
CA MET A 142 -14.91 -19.54 1.87
C MET A 142 -13.61 -20.31 2.08
N THR A 143 -12.96 -20.82 1.04
CA THR A 143 -11.52 -21.13 1.06
C THR A 143 -10.97 -21.28 -0.38
N GLU A 144 -9.71 -20.89 -0.56
CA GLU A 144 -8.86 -21.01 -1.77
C GLU A 144 -8.98 -19.93 -2.85
N VAL A 145 -8.42 -18.75 -2.56
CA VAL A 145 -7.78 -17.92 -3.59
C VAL A 145 -6.33 -17.69 -3.18
N ALA A 146 -5.55 -18.77 -3.14
CA ALA A 146 -4.12 -18.69 -2.83
C ALA A 146 -3.28 -19.78 -3.51
N VAL A 147 -3.65 -20.27 -4.70
CA VAL A 147 -2.70 -21.04 -5.55
C VAL A 147 -3.09 -20.88 -7.01
N LEU A 148 -2.63 -19.82 -7.68
CA LEU A 148 -2.63 -19.82 -9.15
C LEU A 148 -1.48 -18.96 -9.67
N ASP A 149 -0.24 -19.38 -9.38
CA ASP A 149 0.95 -18.89 -10.10
C ASP A 149 2.13 -19.87 -9.97
N LYS A 150 1.85 -21.17 -10.18
CA LYS A 150 2.89 -22.22 -10.28
C LYS A 150 2.50 -23.31 -11.27
N VAL A 151 2.29 -22.96 -12.54
CA VAL A 151 2.51 -23.91 -13.63
C VAL A 151 2.99 -23.11 -14.82
N LEU A 152 4.30 -23.09 -15.05
CA LEU A 152 4.95 -23.00 -16.36
C LEU A 152 6.45 -22.92 -16.05
N ILE A 153 7.14 -24.06 -15.98
CA ILE A 153 8.32 -24.45 -16.76
C ILE A 153 8.66 -25.88 -16.30
N GLU A 154 8.45 -26.87 -17.17
CA GLU A 154 9.42 -27.93 -17.38
C GLU A 154 9.05 -28.77 -18.61
N ASN A 155 10.09 -29.07 -19.40
CA ASN A 155 10.20 -30.12 -20.42
C ASN A 155 9.72 -29.77 -21.83
N GLY A 156 10.71 -29.49 -22.69
CA GLY A 156 10.54 -29.45 -24.12
C GLY A 156 10.34 -30.84 -24.69
N GLU A 157 9.38 -30.95 -25.61
CA GLU A 157 9.46 -31.77 -26.82
C GLU A 157 8.38 -31.30 -27.80
N SER A 158 8.72 -31.34 -29.08
CA SER A 158 7.93 -30.85 -30.22
C SER A 158 7.03 -31.96 -30.76
N ILE A 159 5.70 -31.74 -30.85
CA ILE A 159 4.85 -32.40 -31.85
C ILE A 159 3.74 -31.43 -32.33
N THR A 160 3.46 -31.53 -33.63
CA THR A 160 2.71 -30.74 -34.61
C THR A 160 1.18 -30.66 -34.44
N ASP A 161 0.63 -29.51 -34.88
CA ASP A 161 -0.71 -29.19 -35.41
C ASP A 161 -1.97 -29.80 -34.77
N VAL A 162 -2.82 -28.95 -34.15
CA VAL A 162 -4.29 -28.82 -34.38
C VAL A 162 -4.84 -27.54 -33.69
N ASN A 163 -5.51 -26.69 -34.48
CA ASN A 163 -6.46 -25.60 -34.15
C ASN A 163 -6.47 -24.99 -32.72
N VAL A 164 -5.86 -23.82 -32.55
CA VAL A 164 -6.07 -22.94 -31.40
C VAL A 164 -7.31 -22.07 -31.65
N ILE A 165 -8.44 -22.43 -31.03
CA ILE A 165 -9.56 -21.52 -30.80
C ILE A 165 -9.14 -20.60 -29.64
N ASP A 166 -9.14 -19.29 -29.88
CA ASP A 166 -8.68 -18.20 -29.00
C ASP A 166 -9.52 -18.08 -27.71
N ASN A 167 -9.19 -18.91 -26.70
CA ASN A 167 -9.82 -18.89 -25.37
C ASN A 167 -8.91 -18.24 -24.30
N THR A 168 -7.67 -17.92 -24.64
CA THR A 168 -6.63 -17.46 -23.72
C THR A 168 -6.77 -15.97 -23.40
N GLN A 169 -7.22 -15.13 -24.35
CA GLN A 169 -7.43 -13.71 -24.11
C GLN A 169 -8.65 -13.40 -23.23
N LYS A 170 -9.70 -14.23 -23.29
CA LYS A 170 -10.92 -14.06 -22.47
C LYS A 170 -10.67 -14.40 -21.00
N SER A 171 -9.84 -15.41 -20.74
CA SER A 171 -9.40 -15.81 -19.39
C SER A 171 -8.57 -14.71 -18.72
N ALA A 172 -7.53 -14.21 -19.40
CA ALA A 172 -6.65 -13.16 -18.87
C ALA A 172 -7.39 -11.83 -18.64
N SER A 173 -8.27 -11.43 -19.56
CA SER A 173 -9.08 -10.20 -19.40
C SER A 173 -10.10 -10.31 -18.26
N THR A 174 -10.71 -11.49 -18.05
CA THR A 174 -11.64 -11.73 -16.95
C THR A 174 -10.91 -11.77 -15.60
N ALA A 175 -9.75 -12.43 -15.52
CA ALA A 175 -8.91 -12.47 -14.32
C ALA A 175 -8.40 -11.08 -13.93
N ASN A 176 -7.93 -10.28 -14.91
CA ASN A 176 -7.54 -8.89 -14.68
C ASN A 176 -8.70 -8.04 -14.15
N THR A 177 -9.91 -8.28 -14.65
CA THR A 177 -11.11 -7.59 -14.19
C THR A 177 -11.52 -8.02 -12.77
N ALA A 178 -11.43 -9.31 -12.44
CA ALA A 178 -11.72 -9.82 -11.09
C ALA A 178 -10.71 -9.28 -10.07
N ARG A 179 -9.42 -9.29 -10.42
CA ARG A 179 -8.34 -8.70 -9.60
C ARG A 179 -8.56 -7.21 -9.37
N ALA A 180 -8.88 -6.45 -10.41
CA ALA A 180 -9.18 -5.02 -10.28
C ALA A 180 -10.38 -4.76 -9.37
N ARG A 181 -11.41 -5.61 -9.38
CA ARG A 181 -12.56 -5.49 -8.46
C ARG A 181 -12.21 -5.77 -7.02
N PHE A 182 -11.42 -6.81 -6.77
CA PHE A 182 -10.96 -7.16 -5.42
C PHE A 182 -10.12 -6.02 -4.83
N ILE A 183 -9.12 -5.54 -5.60
CA ILE A 183 -8.28 -4.41 -5.20
C ILE A 183 -9.11 -3.14 -5.05
N GLY A 184 -10.06 -2.89 -5.94
CA GLY A 184 -10.99 -1.77 -5.85
C GLY A 184 -11.79 -1.76 -4.54
N GLN A 185 -12.19 -2.92 -4.01
CA GLN A 185 -12.82 -2.95 -2.68
C GLN A 185 -11.84 -2.58 -1.57
N GLY A 186 -10.59 -3.04 -1.65
CA GLY A 186 -9.53 -2.61 -0.74
C GLY A 186 -9.38 -1.09 -0.75
N TYR A 187 -9.25 -0.49 -1.94
CA TYR A 187 -9.16 0.96 -2.11
C TYR A 187 -10.38 1.69 -1.57
N LYS A 188 -11.58 1.13 -1.74
CA LYS A 188 -12.81 1.68 -1.16
C LYS A 188 -12.75 1.73 0.37
N GLN A 189 -12.15 0.72 1.02
CA GLN A 189 -11.96 0.73 2.47
C GLN A 189 -10.99 1.84 2.93
N VAL A 190 -10.02 2.23 2.10
CA VAL A 190 -9.00 3.23 2.44
C VAL A 190 -9.45 4.66 2.11
N CYS A 191 -9.97 4.90 0.91
CA CYS A 191 -10.28 6.24 0.40
C CYS A 191 -11.77 6.48 0.09
N GLY A 192 -12.62 5.47 0.26
CA GLY A 192 -14.05 5.55 -0.08
C GLY A 192 -14.38 5.33 -1.56
N GLN A 193 -13.38 5.20 -2.44
CA GLN A 193 -13.56 5.01 -3.88
C GLN A 193 -12.88 3.72 -4.36
N ALA A 194 -13.54 2.98 -5.25
CA ALA A 194 -13.02 1.71 -5.77
C ALA A 194 -12.28 1.86 -7.09
N ASP A 195 -12.63 2.87 -7.90
CA ASP A 195 -12.17 3.10 -9.27
C ASP A 195 -11.00 4.09 -9.36
N VAL A 196 -10.04 3.93 -8.46
CA VAL A 196 -8.84 4.78 -8.33
C VAL A 196 -7.56 4.01 -8.60
N TRP A 197 -6.49 4.73 -8.95
CA TRP A 197 -5.15 4.18 -9.08
C TRP A 197 -4.51 3.98 -7.71
N GLY A 198 -3.61 2.99 -7.61
CA GLY A 198 -2.79 2.76 -6.44
C GLY A 198 -1.79 1.63 -6.65
N ASP A 199 -1.10 1.27 -5.58
CA ASP A 199 0.00 0.30 -5.57
C ASP A 199 -0.45 -1.15 -5.32
N GLY A 200 -1.76 -1.41 -5.40
CA GLY A 200 -2.41 -2.70 -5.11
C GLY A 200 -2.93 -2.83 -3.69
N VAL A 201 -2.56 -1.92 -2.77
CA VAL A 201 -3.06 -1.87 -1.39
C VAL A 201 -3.54 -0.47 -1.04
N VAL A 202 -2.71 0.54 -1.29
CA VAL A 202 -2.97 1.93 -0.94
C VAL A 202 -3.28 2.73 -2.20
N PRO A 203 -4.44 3.41 -2.24
CA PRO A 203 -4.76 4.35 -3.30
C PRO A 203 -3.75 5.48 -3.36
N GLU A 204 -3.36 5.90 -4.57
CA GLU A 204 -2.45 7.03 -4.79
C GLU A 204 -2.93 8.31 -4.08
N VAL A 205 -4.24 8.58 -4.15
CA VAL A 205 -4.88 9.73 -3.50
C VAL A 205 -4.75 9.71 -1.97
N SER A 206 -4.57 8.53 -1.38
CA SER A 206 -4.32 8.36 0.05
C SER A 206 -2.83 8.38 0.39
N ALA A 207 -1.96 8.06 -0.57
CA ALA A 207 -0.51 8.07 -0.42
C ALA A 207 0.11 9.47 -0.52
N HIS A 208 -0.57 10.40 -1.20
CA HIS A 208 -0.17 11.80 -1.23
C HIS A 208 -0.67 12.59 0.00
N LEU A 209 0.12 13.55 0.45
CA LEU A 209 -0.17 14.40 1.59
C LEU A 209 0.01 15.88 1.25
N ASP A 210 -0.96 16.72 1.61
CA ASP A 210 -0.90 18.16 1.32
C ASP A 210 0.23 18.83 2.11
N GLY A 211 1.04 19.64 1.42
CA GLY A 211 2.24 20.29 1.99
C GLY A 211 3.53 19.47 1.87
N ALA A 212 3.45 18.22 1.42
CA ALA A 212 4.60 17.39 1.08
C ALA A 212 5.00 17.53 -0.40
N LEU A 213 6.23 17.16 -0.73
CA LEU A 213 6.60 16.78 -2.10
C LEU A 213 5.97 15.43 -2.42
N ASN A 214 5.00 15.42 -3.33
CA ASN A 214 4.28 14.20 -3.72
C ASN A 214 4.84 13.65 -5.04
N VAL A 215 5.24 12.38 -5.04
CA VAL A 215 5.87 11.70 -6.17
C VAL A 215 5.07 10.44 -6.48
N THR A 216 4.74 10.23 -7.76
CA THR A 216 4.10 8.99 -8.21
C THR A 216 5.05 8.18 -9.08
N LEU A 217 5.14 6.87 -8.80
CA LEU A 217 5.95 5.93 -9.56
C LEU A 217 5.04 4.93 -10.29
N ASP A 218 4.99 5.01 -11.62
CA ASP A 218 4.20 4.11 -12.44
C ASP A 218 4.75 2.67 -12.39
N GLY A 219 3.84 1.69 -12.34
CA GLY A 219 4.15 0.27 -12.29
C GLY A 219 4.64 -0.25 -10.93
N VAL A 220 4.72 0.60 -9.90
CA VAL A 220 5.26 0.22 -8.58
C VAL A 220 4.19 -0.34 -7.66
N TYR A 221 4.41 -1.57 -7.21
CA TYR A 221 3.57 -2.35 -6.30
C TYR A 221 3.89 -2.07 -4.82
N HIS A 222 2.95 -2.42 -3.93
CA HIS A 222 3.00 -2.03 -2.53
C HIS A 222 4.12 -2.69 -1.72
N SER A 223 4.33 -3.99 -1.88
CA SER A 223 5.10 -4.79 -0.91
C SER A 223 5.96 -5.86 -1.59
N PRO A 224 6.99 -6.39 -0.90
CA PRO A 224 7.82 -7.46 -1.46
C PRO A 224 7.05 -8.79 -1.62
N VAL A 225 5.91 -8.93 -0.95
CA VAL A 225 5.11 -10.17 -0.99
C VAL A 225 4.37 -10.24 -2.30
N GLY A 226 4.79 -11.18 -3.15
CA GLY A 226 4.24 -11.37 -4.49
C GLY A 226 4.75 -10.34 -5.50
N SER A 227 5.79 -9.57 -5.18
CA SER A 227 6.52 -8.75 -6.15
C SER A 227 7.61 -9.57 -6.85
N ASP A 228 8.06 -9.07 -7.98
CA ASP A 228 9.30 -9.48 -8.64
C ASP A 228 9.91 -8.25 -9.31
N ASP A 229 11.24 -8.21 -9.46
CA ASP A 229 11.94 -6.98 -9.90
C ASP A 229 11.67 -6.59 -11.37
N VAL A 230 10.95 -7.41 -12.14
CA VAL A 230 10.75 -7.23 -13.58
C VAL A 230 9.29 -6.88 -13.92
N LEU A 231 8.34 -7.75 -13.55
CA LEU A 231 6.93 -7.66 -13.90
C LEU A 231 6.10 -6.94 -12.83
N ARG A 232 6.55 -6.97 -11.57
CA ARG A 232 5.82 -6.38 -10.44
C ARG A 232 6.79 -5.77 -9.43
N PRO A 233 7.60 -4.78 -9.84
CA PRO A 233 8.57 -4.18 -8.95
C PRO A 233 7.85 -3.44 -7.82
N TRP A 234 8.42 -3.48 -6.62
CA TRP A 234 7.88 -2.77 -5.45
C TRP A 234 8.83 -1.66 -5.02
N TYR A 235 8.47 -0.86 -4.01
CA TYR A 235 9.28 0.29 -3.60
C TYR A 235 10.76 -0.04 -3.28
N GLY A 236 11.04 -1.27 -2.80
CA GLY A 236 12.38 -1.74 -2.49
C GLY A 236 13.10 -2.50 -3.61
N SER A 237 12.47 -2.69 -4.78
CA SER A 237 13.15 -3.27 -5.96
C SER A 237 14.30 -2.36 -6.39
N PRO A 238 15.49 -2.88 -6.75
CA PRO A 238 16.68 -2.06 -7.04
C PRO A 238 16.43 -0.91 -8.02
N ALA A 239 15.79 -1.20 -9.16
CA ALA A 239 15.45 -0.21 -10.18
C ALA A 239 14.41 0.83 -9.72
N VAL A 240 13.65 0.55 -8.66
CA VAL A 240 12.71 1.49 -8.05
C VAL A 240 13.40 2.32 -6.97
N VAL A 241 14.29 1.72 -6.19
CA VAL A 241 15.11 2.43 -5.18
C VAL A 241 15.89 3.58 -5.82
N GLU A 242 16.51 3.35 -6.99
CA GLU A 242 17.21 4.40 -7.74
C GLU A 242 16.32 5.63 -8.04
N LYS A 243 15.01 5.43 -8.20
CA LYS A 243 14.05 6.51 -8.50
C LYS A 243 13.75 7.41 -7.30
N TRP A 244 14.04 7.00 -6.08
CA TRP A 244 13.69 7.77 -4.88
C TRP A 244 14.79 7.94 -3.85
N ILE A 245 15.84 7.12 -3.89
CA ILE A 245 16.94 7.16 -2.90
C ILE A 245 17.62 8.53 -2.85
N HIS A 246 17.64 9.27 -3.96
CA HIS A 246 18.23 10.60 -4.04
C HIS A 246 17.54 11.63 -3.13
N TYR A 247 16.28 11.41 -2.74
CA TYR A 247 15.58 12.26 -1.77
C TYR A 247 16.14 12.11 -0.34
N LEU A 248 16.81 11.00 -0.02
CA LEU A 248 17.49 10.85 1.28
C LEU A 248 18.76 11.70 1.38
N LEU A 249 19.30 12.12 0.24
CA LEU A 249 20.57 12.83 0.15
C LEU A 249 20.39 14.33 -0.12
N SER A 250 19.13 14.81 -0.15
CA SER A 250 18.76 16.17 -0.53
C SER A 250 18.38 17.02 0.66
#